data_AF-A0A2N2KVL3-F1
#
_entry.id   AF-A0A2N2KVL3-F1
#
_cell.length_a   1.000
_cell.length_b   1.000
_cell.length_c   1.000
_cell.angle_alpha   90.00
_cell.angle_beta   90.00
_cell.angle_gamma   90.00
#
_symmetry.space_group_name_H-M   'P 1'
#
loop_
_entity.id
_entity.type
_entity.pdbx_description
1 polymer ?
#
loop_
_entity_poly.entity_id
_entity_poly.type
_entity_poly.pdbx_seq_one_letter_code
_entity_poly.pdbx_strand_id
1 'polypeptide(L)'
;MIEVLNEKCVGCGACIRACAYDAIRIEDKLAIINTDKCTLCGACVQSCPFEAILIRKHSEKGVDIDDYSGIWVFAEQKDGIIAPVSYELLGKGHELAEELGAELSAIVFGSDIEAMASELIAFGADQVIIVDDPALKHFRDELYGKALTELATKYKPAVILAGATVTGRSFIPRVAIHLHTGLTADCTGLAIEAETGNLLQTRPAFGGNIMATIVTANHRPQMATVRHKVMNPIPRDDTRSGIIIQEQINFELDDEVSTWLGFEKEKTNLINITEANVIVSGGRGIKDAKNFAMIEELAEALGGAVGASRAAVDAEWIPYSHQVGQTGKTVKPNIYISIGISGAIQHLAGMSSADYIIAINKDPDAPIFKVADLGIVGDLFEVLPKLTKRIKELRV
;
A
#
# COMPACT_ATOMS: atom_id res chain seq x y z
N MET A 1 -30.73 -1.31 -4.53
CA MET A 1 -31.79 -1.83 -5.43
C MET A 1 -32.90 -0.79 -5.50
N ILE A 2 -33.47 -0.56 -6.68
CA ILE A 2 -34.65 0.29 -6.86
C ILE A 2 -35.88 -0.60 -7.03
N GLU A 3 -36.94 -0.32 -6.29
CA GLU A 3 -38.16 -1.12 -6.25
C GLU A 3 -39.36 -0.21 -6.43
N VAL A 4 -40.38 -0.70 -7.14
CA VAL A 4 -41.66 -0.02 -7.29
C VAL A 4 -42.73 -0.78 -6.51
N LEU A 5 -43.34 -0.10 -5.54
CA LEU A 5 -44.45 -0.62 -4.76
C LEU A 5 -45.72 -0.58 -5.60
N ASN A 6 -46.14 -1.75 -6.10
CA ASN A 6 -47.32 -1.88 -6.96
C ASN A 6 -48.61 -1.38 -6.30
N GLU A 7 -48.70 -1.47 -4.97
CA GLU A 7 -49.86 -1.03 -4.18
C GLU A 7 -50.01 0.50 -4.11
N LYS A 8 -48.90 1.24 -4.24
CA LYS A 8 -48.88 2.70 -4.18
C LYS A 8 -48.74 3.36 -5.55
N CYS A 9 -48.33 2.59 -6.57
CA CYS A 9 -48.09 3.11 -7.89
C CYS A 9 -49.40 3.27 -8.67
N VAL A 10 -49.73 4.51 -9.04
CA VAL A 10 -50.94 4.83 -9.81
C VAL A 10 -50.66 5.14 -11.29
N GLY A 11 -49.42 4.95 -11.75
CA GLY A 11 -49.07 5.16 -13.16
C GLY A 11 -49.12 6.63 -13.61
N CYS A 12 -48.88 7.60 -12.72
CA CYS A 12 -49.02 9.04 -13.02
C CYS A 12 -47.98 9.63 -13.99
N GLY A 13 -46.92 8.89 -14.35
CA GLY A 13 -45.89 9.35 -15.30
C GLY A 13 -44.92 10.41 -14.77
N ALA A 14 -45.01 10.81 -13.49
CA ALA A 14 -44.09 11.79 -12.91
C ALA A 14 -42.63 11.29 -12.90
N CYS A 15 -42.41 10.00 -12.65
CA CYS A 15 -41.09 9.37 -12.64
C CYS A 15 -40.42 9.31 -14.01
N ILE A 16 -41.19 9.20 -15.11
CA ILE A 16 -40.66 9.20 -16.49
C ILE A 16 -40.01 10.55 -16.79
N ARG A 17 -40.71 11.65 -16.49
CA ARG A 17 -40.21 13.02 -16.72
C ARG A 17 -38.97 13.36 -15.89
N ALA A 18 -38.83 12.71 -14.74
CA ALA A 18 -37.68 12.90 -13.85
C ALA A 18 -36.47 12.03 -14.24
N CYS A 19 -36.64 11.02 -15.10
CA CYS A 19 -35.57 10.12 -15.48
C CYS A 19 -34.78 10.69 -16.66
N ALA A 20 -33.57 11.18 -16.41
CA ALA A 20 -32.67 11.67 -17.46
C ALA A 20 -32.08 10.56 -18.36
N TYR A 21 -32.33 9.28 -18.04
CA TYR A 21 -31.72 8.12 -18.67
C TYR A 21 -32.73 7.23 -19.42
N ASP A 22 -33.99 7.66 -19.52
CA ASP A 22 -35.10 6.89 -20.13
C ASP A 22 -35.21 5.46 -19.59
N ALA A 23 -34.85 5.28 -18.31
CA ALA A 23 -34.82 3.99 -17.64
C ALA A 23 -36.21 3.56 -17.12
N ILE A 24 -37.23 4.42 -17.20
CA ILE A 24 -38.55 4.17 -16.63
C ILE A 24 -39.61 4.16 -17.72
N ARG A 25 -40.44 3.11 -17.74
CA ARG A 25 -41.61 2.99 -18.61
C ARG A 25 -42.85 2.72 -17.76
N ILE A 26 -44.03 2.98 -18.30
CA ILE A 26 -45.29 2.60 -17.67
C ILE A 26 -45.92 1.50 -18.51
N GLU A 27 -46.13 0.35 -17.90
CA GLU A 27 -46.91 -0.76 -18.45
C GLU A 27 -47.98 -1.13 -17.41
N ASP A 28 -49.20 -1.41 -17.85
CA ASP A 28 -50.32 -1.80 -16.97
C ASP A 28 -50.58 -0.90 -15.76
N LYS A 29 -50.42 0.43 -15.95
CA LYS A 29 -50.54 1.48 -14.92
C LYS A 29 -49.48 1.41 -13.80
N LEU A 30 -48.44 0.61 -13.96
CA LEU A 30 -47.32 0.50 -13.04
C LEU A 30 -46.04 1.04 -13.69
N ALA A 31 -45.19 1.67 -12.89
CA ALA A 31 -43.87 2.09 -13.36
C ALA A 31 -42.92 0.89 -13.34
N ILE A 32 -42.34 0.56 -14.50
CA ILE A 32 -41.32 -0.48 -14.65
C ILE A 32 -39.98 0.22 -14.90
N ILE A 33 -38.96 -0.15 -14.11
CA ILE A 33 -37.62 0.44 -14.17
C ILE A 33 -36.67 -0.59 -14.78
N ASN A 34 -36.03 -0.21 -15.87
CA ASN A 34 -34.96 -1.00 -16.50
C ASN A 34 -33.68 -0.83 -15.67
N THR A 35 -33.21 -1.91 -15.06
CA THR A 35 -32.04 -1.93 -14.19
C THR A 35 -30.73 -1.68 -14.93
N ASP A 36 -30.62 -2.05 -16.20
CA ASP A 36 -29.40 -1.90 -16.99
C ASP A 36 -29.13 -0.44 -17.37
N LYS A 37 -30.19 0.37 -17.44
CA LYS A 37 -30.11 1.82 -17.71
C LYS A 37 -30.19 2.68 -16.45
N CYS A 38 -30.52 2.10 -15.30
CA CYS A 38 -30.74 2.85 -14.07
C CYS A 38 -29.41 3.13 -13.36
N THR A 39 -29.10 4.40 -13.14
CA THR A 39 -27.89 4.84 -12.42
C THR A 39 -28.10 5.03 -10.92
N LEU A 40 -29.28 4.67 -10.39
CA LEU A 40 -29.66 4.84 -8.97
C LEU A 40 -29.52 6.30 -8.45
N CYS A 41 -29.69 7.29 -9.32
CA CYS A 41 -29.51 8.72 -8.98
C CYS A 41 -30.57 9.30 -8.02
N GLY A 42 -31.69 8.61 -7.78
CA GLY A 42 -32.73 9.03 -6.83
C GLY A 42 -33.76 10.04 -7.33
N ALA A 43 -33.63 10.57 -8.55
CA ALA A 43 -34.56 11.56 -9.09
C ALA A 43 -36.03 11.08 -9.17
N CYS A 44 -36.23 9.80 -9.48
CA CYS A 44 -37.54 9.17 -9.57
C CYS A 44 -38.22 8.95 -8.20
N VAL A 45 -37.42 8.79 -7.12
CA VAL A 45 -37.93 8.69 -5.74
C VAL A 45 -38.50 10.03 -5.30
N GLN A 46 -37.74 11.10 -5.50
CA GLN A 46 -38.16 12.47 -5.13
C GLN A 46 -39.36 12.96 -5.94
N SER A 47 -39.47 12.52 -7.19
CA SER A 47 -40.54 12.95 -8.10
C SER A 47 -41.82 12.12 -7.98
N CYS A 48 -41.85 11.08 -7.16
CA CYS A 48 -43.03 10.25 -6.98
C CYS A 48 -43.92 10.82 -5.87
N PRO A 49 -45.08 11.44 -6.18
CA PRO A 49 -45.96 12.02 -5.16
C PRO A 49 -46.67 10.97 -4.29
N PHE A 50 -46.60 9.69 -4.67
CA PHE A 50 -47.21 8.56 -3.95
C PHE A 50 -46.18 7.71 -3.21
N GLU A 51 -44.89 8.13 -3.21
CA GLU A 51 -43.79 7.38 -2.60
C GLU A 51 -43.75 5.91 -3.04
N ALA A 52 -44.16 5.66 -4.29
CA ALA A 52 -44.27 4.32 -4.85
C ALA A 52 -42.94 3.79 -5.36
N ILE A 53 -41.89 4.62 -5.46
CA ILE A 53 -40.55 4.22 -5.90
C ILE A 53 -39.62 4.36 -4.71
N LEU A 54 -38.97 3.26 -4.33
CA LEU A 54 -38.02 3.23 -3.22
C LEU A 54 -36.66 2.81 -3.75
N ILE A 55 -35.62 3.57 -3.38
CA ILE A 55 -34.25 3.08 -3.48
C ILE A 55 -33.90 2.52 -2.10
N ARG A 56 -33.85 1.20 -2.01
CA ARG A 56 -33.26 0.55 -0.85
C ARG A 56 -31.77 0.49 -1.08
N LYS A 57 -30.97 1.03 -0.15
CA LYS A 57 -29.61 0.52 0.00
C LYS A 57 -29.74 -0.97 0.20
N HIS A 58 -28.99 -1.75 -0.57
CA HIS A 58 -28.80 -3.14 -0.20
C HIS A 58 -28.09 -3.05 1.15
N SER A 59 -28.82 -3.19 2.25
CA SER A 59 -28.17 -3.71 3.45
C SER A 59 -27.89 -5.14 3.06
N GLU A 60 -26.71 -5.37 2.47
CA GLU A 60 -26.11 -6.69 2.59
C GLU A 60 -26.29 -7.08 4.05
N LYS A 61 -26.89 -8.25 4.28
CA LYS A 61 -26.84 -8.83 5.61
C LYS A 61 -25.36 -8.77 5.99
N GLY A 62 -25.06 -8.07 7.09
CA GLY A 62 -23.70 -8.04 7.61
C GLY A 62 -23.20 -9.48 7.63
N VAL A 63 -21.97 -9.67 7.18
CA VAL A 63 -21.36 -11.00 7.18
C VAL A 63 -21.40 -11.51 8.62
N ASP A 64 -21.66 -12.82 8.81
CA ASP A 64 -21.59 -13.40 10.16
C ASP A 64 -20.14 -13.27 10.65
N ILE A 65 -19.90 -12.36 11.58
CA ILE A 65 -18.55 -11.98 12.00
C ILE A 65 -17.90 -13.13 12.76
N ASP A 66 -18.70 -13.94 13.44
CA ASP A 66 -18.24 -15.04 14.29
C ASP A 66 -17.64 -16.20 13.46
N ASP A 67 -17.97 -16.28 12.16
CA ASP A 67 -17.38 -17.23 11.21
C ASP A 67 -15.92 -16.89 10.85
N TYR A 68 -15.44 -15.69 11.17
CA TYR A 68 -14.15 -15.18 10.74
C TYR A 68 -13.17 -15.07 11.90
N SER A 69 -12.01 -15.73 11.78
CA SER A 69 -10.99 -15.75 12.82
C SER A 69 -9.59 -15.71 12.22
N GLY A 70 -8.61 -15.25 13.01
CA GLY A 70 -7.22 -15.19 12.59
C GLY A 70 -6.82 -13.91 11.86
N ILE A 71 -5.53 -13.62 11.90
CA ILE A 71 -4.89 -12.49 11.22
C ILE A 71 -3.98 -13.03 10.15
N TRP A 72 -4.18 -12.58 8.92
CA TRP A 72 -3.36 -12.97 7.79
C TRP A 72 -2.38 -11.87 7.42
N VAL A 73 -1.12 -12.23 7.24
CA VAL A 73 -0.09 -11.36 6.69
C VAL A 73 0.36 -11.92 5.35
N PHE A 74 0.17 -11.15 4.28
CA PHE A 74 0.73 -11.48 2.99
C PHE A 74 2.24 -11.21 3.00
N ALA A 75 3.02 -12.29 2.99
CA ALA A 75 4.46 -12.26 2.89
C ALA A 75 4.86 -12.11 1.42
N GLU A 76 5.21 -10.87 1.05
CA GLU A 76 5.76 -10.59 -0.27
C GLU A 76 7.13 -11.23 -0.39
N GLN A 77 7.35 -11.94 -1.50
CA GLN A 77 8.66 -12.46 -1.90
C GLN A 77 9.04 -11.93 -3.28
N LYS A 78 10.34 -11.74 -3.49
CA LYS A 78 10.92 -11.37 -4.77
C LYS A 78 12.12 -12.26 -5.05
N ASP A 79 12.04 -13.02 -6.14
CA ASP A 79 13.11 -13.90 -6.63
C ASP A 79 13.65 -14.87 -5.55
N GLY A 80 12.78 -15.40 -4.69
CA GLY A 80 13.22 -16.32 -3.64
C GLY A 80 13.67 -15.63 -2.34
N ILE A 81 13.40 -14.33 -2.17
CA ILE A 81 13.77 -13.57 -0.97
C ILE A 81 12.52 -12.86 -0.43
N ILE A 82 12.24 -13.03 0.86
CA ILE A 82 11.12 -12.35 1.53
C ILE A 82 11.45 -10.85 1.64
N ALA A 83 10.50 -10.00 1.26
CA ALA A 83 10.63 -8.56 1.38
C ALA A 83 10.61 -8.12 2.86
N PRO A 84 11.45 -7.16 3.27
CA PRO A 84 11.52 -6.72 4.67
C PRO A 84 10.19 -6.26 5.28
N VAL A 85 9.29 -5.71 4.46
CA VAL A 85 7.94 -5.30 4.87
C VAL A 85 7.13 -6.47 5.46
N SER A 86 7.38 -7.69 5.02
CA SER A 86 6.70 -8.89 5.51
C SER A 86 7.05 -9.14 6.98
N TYR A 87 8.31 -8.97 7.38
CA TYR A 87 8.72 -9.13 8.79
C TYR A 87 8.15 -8.02 9.69
N GLU A 88 8.11 -6.78 9.19
CA GLU A 88 7.49 -5.65 9.89
C GLU A 88 5.99 -5.91 10.15
N LEU A 89 5.31 -6.48 9.15
CA LEU A 89 3.90 -6.86 9.24
C LEU A 89 3.67 -8.05 10.16
N LEU A 90 4.55 -9.05 10.17
CA LEU A 90 4.47 -10.16 11.13
C LEU A 90 4.62 -9.66 12.56
N GLY A 91 5.56 -8.74 12.80
CA GLY A 91 5.74 -8.14 14.12
C GLY A 91 4.48 -7.41 14.58
N LYS A 92 3.89 -6.55 13.73
CA LYS A 92 2.64 -5.88 14.10
C LYS A 92 1.45 -6.83 14.16
N GLY A 93 1.41 -7.83 13.28
CA GLY A 93 0.38 -8.87 13.25
C GLY A 93 0.37 -9.69 14.53
N HIS A 94 1.55 -9.98 15.10
CA HIS A 94 1.69 -10.69 16.37
C HIS A 94 1.09 -9.89 17.53
N GLU A 95 1.39 -8.59 17.63
CA GLU A 95 0.76 -7.71 18.65
C GLU A 95 -0.77 -7.70 18.53
N LEU A 96 -1.30 -7.57 17.30
CA LEU A 96 -2.75 -7.57 17.05
C LEU A 96 -3.39 -8.94 17.35
N ALA A 97 -2.66 -10.03 17.09
CA ALA A 97 -3.10 -11.39 17.34
C ALA A 97 -3.22 -11.67 18.84
N GLU A 98 -2.26 -11.20 19.65
CA GLU A 98 -2.32 -11.28 21.10
C GLU A 98 -3.51 -10.47 21.67
N GLU A 99 -3.78 -9.27 21.15
CA GLU A 99 -4.93 -8.45 21.56
C GLU A 99 -6.28 -9.12 21.24
N LEU A 100 -6.37 -9.83 20.11
CA LEU A 100 -7.59 -10.53 19.67
C LEU A 100 -7.70 -11.97 20.21
N GLY A 101 -6.63 -12.54 20.76
CA GLY A 101 -6.55 -13.96 21.09
C GLY A 101 -6.71 -14.87 19.85
N ALA A 102 -6.20 -14.43 18.69
CA ALA A 102 -6.35 -15.12 17.41
C ALA A 102 -5.00 -15.64 16.89
N GLU A 103 -5.02 -16.58 15.95
CA GLU A 103 -3.80 -17.11 15.32
C GLU A 103 -3.26 -16.16 14.23
N LEU A 104 -1.92 -16.05 14.13
CA LEU A 104 -1.26 -15.31 13.06
C LEU A 104 -0.83 -16.26 11.93
N SER A 105 -1.43 -16.11 10.75
CA SER A 105 -1.05 -16.86 9.55
C SER A 105 -0.27 -15.99 8.56
N ALA A 106 0.89 -16.45 8.10
CA ALA A 106 1.59 -15.86 6.97
C ALA A 106 1.18 -16.53 5.66
N ILE A 107 1.00 -15.77 4.60
CA ILE A 107 0.64 -16.28 3.27
C ILE A 107 1.76 -15.94 2.29
N VAL A 108 2.29 -16.94 1.61
CA VAL A 108 3.36 -16.77 0.64
C VAL A 108 3.06 -17.50 -0.66
N PHE A 109 3.30 -16.82 -1.77
CA PHE A 109 3.05 -17.30 -3.14
C PHE A 109 4.35 -17.31 -3.94
N GLY A 110 4.59 -18.35 -4.71
CA GLY A 110 5.80 -18.46 -5.53
C GLY A 110 6.00 -19.84 -6.13
N SER A 111 7.24 -20.11 -6.53
CA SER A 111 7.71 -21.38 -7.06
C SER A 111 8.94 -21.78 -6.26
N ASP A 112 8.99 -23.02 -5.77
CA ASP A 112 10.08 -23.58 -4.96
C ASP A 112 10.34 -22.78 -3.65
N ILE A 113 9.27 -22.49 -2.90
CA ILE A 113 9.30 -21.57 -1.75
C ILE A 113 9.15 -22.24 -0.38
N GLU A 114 9.15 -23.57 -0.32
CA GLU A 114 8.98 -24.32 0.94
C GLU A 114 9.96 -23.89 2.05
N ALA A 115 11.21 -23.57 1.70
CA ALA A 115 12.23 -23.15 2.65
C ALA A 115 11.86 -21.83 3.38
N MET A 116 11.09 -20.95 2.74
CA MET A 116 10.68 -19.66 3.30
C MET A 116 9.72 -19.78 4.48
N ALA A 117 8.95 -20.87 4.54
CA ALA A 117 7.99 -21.04 5.62
C ALA A 117 8.66 -21.16 6.98
N SER A 118 9.81 -21.84 7.05
CA SER A 118 10.60 -21.91 8.28
C SER A 118 11.07 -20.52 8.74
N GLU A 119 11.39 -19.63 7.80
CA GLU A 119 11.81 -18.28 8.09
C GLU A 119 10.64 -17.42 8.61
N LEU A 120 9.47 -17.49 7.96
CA LEU A 120 8.28 -16.75 8.40
C LEU A 120 7.82 -17.17 9.81
N ILE A 121 7.95 -18.45 10.16
CA ILE A 121 7.67 -18.96 11.51
C ILE A 121 8.65 -18.37 12.54
N ALA A 122 9.94 -18.33 12.20
CA ALA A 122 10.96 -17.75 13.08
C ALA A 122 10.75 -16.25 13.34
N PHE A 123 10.04 -15.56 12.44
CA PHE A 123 9.64 -14.15 12.59
C PHE A 123 8.21 -13.98 13.13
N GLY A 124 7.60 -15.02 13.71
CA GLY A 124 6.41 -14.90 14.57
C GLY A 124 5.12 -15.49 14.02
N ALA A 125 5.11 -16.02 12.80
CA ALA A 125 3.92 -16.68 12.27
C ALA A 125 3.64 -18.01 13.00
N ASP A 126 2.40 -18.22 13.43
CA ASP A 126 1.97 -19.49 14.04
C ASP A 126 1.62 -20.52 12.96
N GLN A 127 1.12 -20.03 11.82
CA GLN A 127 0.80 -20.83 10.64
C GLN A 127 1.37 -20.17 9.38
N VAL A 128 1.82 -20.98 8.42
CA VAL A 128 2.23 -20.51 7.10
C VAL A 128 1.45 -21.25 6.03
N ILE A 129 0.68 -20.52 5.24
CA ILE A 129 -0.04 -21.04 4.07
C ILE A 129 0.81 -20.76 2.84
N ILE A 130 1.24 -21.83 2.17
CA ILE A 130 2.08 -21.79 0.98
C ILE A 130 1.24 -22.19 -0.22
N VAL A 131 1.31 -21.39 -1.28
CA VAL A 131 0.89 -21.79 -2.63
C VAL A 131 2.12 -21.83 -3.51
N ASP A 132 2.61 -23.05 -3.75
CA ASP A 132 3.78 -23.32 -4.59
C ASP A 132 3.30 -23.80 -5.96
N ASP A 133 3.40 -22.93 -6.96
CA ASP A 133 3.01 -23.23 -8.33
C ASP A 133 3.92 -22.49 -9.33
N PRO A 134 4.40 -23.16 -10.41
CA PRO A 134 5.21 -22.52 -11.45
C PRO A 134 4.58 -21.28 -12.08
N ALA A 135 3.25 -21.19 -12.13
CA ALA A 135 2.52 -20.03 -12.65
C ALA A 135 2.72 -18.76 -11.80
N LEU A 136 3.06 -18.92 -10.52
CA LEU A 136 3.30 -17.83 -9.57
C LEU A 136 4.75 -17.36 -9.52
N LYS A 137 5.64 -17.98 -10.32
CA LYS A 137 7.07 -17.61 -10.41
C LYS A 137 7.28 -16.13 -10.72
N HIS A 138 6.44 -15.56 -11.57
CA HIS A 138 6.45 -14.14 -11.89
C HIS A 138 5.17 -13.50 -11.39
N PHE A 139 5.32 -12.32 -10.77
CA PHE A 139 4.17 -11.59 -10.24
C PHE A 139 3.17 -11.25 -11.36
N ARG A 140 1.92 -11.68 -11.16
CA ARG A 140 0.76 -11.36 -12.00
C ARG A 140 -0.45 -11.10 -11.12
N ASP A 141 -1.05 -9.93 -11.27
CA ASP A 141 -2.16 -9.48 -10.43
C ASP A 141 -3.37 -10.40 -10.46
N GLU A 142 -3.69 -10.99 -11.62
CA GLU A 142 -4.80 -11.94 -11.78
C GLU A 142 -4.61 -13.19 -10.92
N LEU A 143 -3.43 -13.82 -11.05
CA LEU A 143 -3.14 -15.09 -10.39
C LEU A 143 -3.04 -14.92 -8.88
N TYR A 144 -2.33 -13.88 -8.42
CA TYR A 144 -2.19 -13.57 -7.00
C TYR A 144 -3.54 -13.19 -6.38
N GLY A 145 -4.35 -12.41 -7.11
CA GLY A 145 -5.70 -12.06 -6.70
C GLY A 145 -6.63 -13.28 -6.57
N LYS A 146 -6.61 -14.18 -7.56
CA LYS A 146 -7.37 -15.44 -7.53
C LYS A 146 -6.95 -16.30 -6.33
N ALA A 147 -5.65 -16.52 -6.16
CA ALA A 147 -5.12 -17.33 -5.08
C ALA A 147 -5.54 -16.83 -3.70
N LEU A 148 -5.31 -15.54 -3.41
CA LEU A 148 -5.66 -14.99 -2.10
C LEU A 148 -7.17 -14.96 -1.85
N THR A 149 -7.98 -14.73 -2.90
CA THR A 149 -9.44 -14.73 -2.78
C THR A 149 -9.99 -16.13 -2.47
N GLU A 150 -9.51 -17.16 -3.16
CA GLU A 150 -9.94 -18.54 -2.90
C GLU A 150 -9.55 -19.00 -1.48
N LEU A 151 -8.32 -18.70 -1.05
CA LEU A 151 -7.87 -18.98 0.31
C LEU A 151 -8.72 -18.22 1.34
N ALA A 152 -8.94 -16.92 1.15
CA ALA A 152 -9.73 -16.11 2.09
C ALA A 152 -11.20 -16.58 2.15
N THR A 153 -11.74 -17.10 1.06
CA THR A 153 -13.10 -17.69 1.04
C THR A 153 -13.13 -19.03 1.78
N LYS A 154 -12.08 -19.85 1.67
CA LYS A 154 -11.95 -21.16 2.32
C LYS A 154 -11.76 -21.05 3.83
N TYR A 155 -10.84 -20.18 4.27
CA TYR A 155 -10.41 -20.09 5.68
C TYR A 155 -11.04 -18.95 6.46
N LYS A 156 -11.70 -17.99 5.79
CA LYS A 156 -12.42 -16.86 6.41
C LYS A 156 -11.58 -16.11 7.47
N PRO A 157 -10.46 -15.48 7.09
CA PRO A 157 -9.66 -14.69 8.03
C PRO A 157 -10.41 -13.45 8.55
N ALA A 158 -10.21 -13.07 9.81
CA ALA A 158 -10.80 -11.82 10.33
C ALA A 158 -10.12 -10.57 9.76
N VAL A 159 -8.80 -10.62 9.58
CA VAL A 159 -7.96 -9.50 9.12
C VAL A 159 -7.00 -9.98 8.03
N ILE A 160 -6.80 -9.16 6.98
CA ILE A 160 -5.73 -9.37 5.99
C ILE A 160 -4.85 -8.11 5.92
N LEU A 161 -3.56 -8.28 6.17
CA LEU A 161 -2.53 -7.25 6.11
C LEU A 161 -1.58 -7.53 4.94
N ALA A 162 -1.23 -6.50 4.20
CA ALA A 162 -0.24 -6.58 3.13
C ALA A 162 0.66 -5.34 3.08
N GLY A 163 1.83 -5.46 2.48
CA GLY A 163 2.74 -4.32 2.30
C GLY A 163 2.16 -3.32 1.30
N ALA A 164 2.28 -2.02 1.57
CA ALA A 164 1.95 -0.96 0.61
C ALA A 164 3.06 -0.77 -0.44
N THR A 165 3.61 -1.87 -0.95
CA THR A 165 4.59 -1.94 -2.03
C THR A 165 3.89 -1.85 -3.40
N VAL A 166 4.64 -1.87 -4.49
CA VAL A 166 4.06 -1.91 -5.85
C VAL A 166 3.16 -3.14 -6.00
N THR A 167 3.65 -4.30 -5.55
CA THR A 167 2.95 -5.58 -5.55
C THR A 167 1.66 -5.48 -4.74
N GLY A 168 1.74 -5.16 -3.45
CA GLY A 168 0.57 -5.15 -2.57
C GLY A 168 -0.44 -4.06 -2.93
N ARG A 169 -0.01 -2.88 -3.41
CA ARG A 169 -0.93 -1.84 -3.89
C ARG A 169 -1.67 -2.21 -5.18
N SER A 170 -1.15 -3.18 -5.93
CA SER A 170 -1.70 -3.58 -7.23
C SER A 170 -2.80 -4.64 -7.08
N PHE A 171 -2.52 -5.78 -6.43
CA PHE A 171 -3.49 -6.89 -6.39
C PHE A 171 -4.44 -6.89 -5.18
N ILE A 172 -4.06 -6.33 -4.02
CA ILE A 172 -4.90 -6.35 -2.82
C ILE A 172 -6.25 -5.61 -3.01
N PRO A 173 -6.32 -4.47 -3.73
CA PRO A 173 -7.61 -3.86 -4.07
C PRO A 173 -8.53 -4.77 -4.88
N ARG A 174 -7.97 -5.60 -5.78
CA ARG A 174 -8.75 -6.58 -6.56
C ARG A 174 -9.33 -7.66 -5.64
N VAL A 175 -8.56 -8.14 -4.67
CA VAL A 175 -9.03 -9.10 -3.65
C VAL A 175 -10.15 -8.50 -2.80
N ALA A 176 -10.02 -7.25 -2.37
CA ALA A 176 -11.06 -6.57 -1.60
C ALA A 176 -12.40 -6.47 -2.36
N ILE A 177 -12.35 -6.24 -3.68
CA ILE A 177 -13.54 -6.21 -4.54
C ILE A 177 -14.18 -7.61 -4.63
N HIS A 178 -13.39 -8.67 -4.85
CA HIS A 178 -13.93 -10.02 -4.95
C HIS A 178 -14.52 -10.54 -3.63
N LEU A 179 -13.96 -10.12 -2.50
CA LEU A 179 -14.47 -10.47 -1.16
C LEU A 179 -15.57 -9.52 -0.68
N HIS A 180 -15.94 -8.50 -1.46
CA HIS A 180 -16.91 -7.47 -1.10
C HIS A 180 -16.62 -6.80 0.26
N THR A 181 -15.36 -6.46 0.52
CA THR A 181 -14.94 -5.89 1.82
C THR A 181 -14.20 -4.55 1.69
N GLY A 182 -13.99 -3.90 2.83
CA GLY A 182 -13.26 -2.63 2.94
C GLY A 182 -11.74 -2.81 2.96
N LEU A 183 -11.04 -1.93 2.23
CA LEU A 183 -9.58 -1.85 2.21
C LEU A 183 -9.11 -0.43 2.57
N THR A 184 -8.29 -0.32 3.62
CA THR A 184 -7.59 0.93 3.92
C THR A 184 -6.17 0.89 3.38
N ALA A 185 -5.87 1.84 2.49
CA ALA A 185 -4.57 1.89 1.83
C ALA A 185 -3.51 2.66 2.64
N ASP A 186 -2.25 2.21 2.60
CA ASP A 186 -1.07 2.92 3.11
C ASP A 186 -1.19 3.36 4.58
N CYS A 187 -1.63 2.43 5.44
CA CYS A 187 -1.78 2.64 6.87
C CYS A 187 -0.44 2.88 7.56
N THR A 188 -0.44 3.75 8.56
CA THR A 188 0.72 4.04 9.42
C THR A 188 0.46 3.65 10.88
N GLY A 189 -0.77 3.28 11.23
CA GLY A 189 -1.11 2.80 12.57
C GLY A 189 -2.21 1.76 12.49
N LEU A 190 -2.07 0.69 13.26
CA LEU A 190 -3.05 -0.38 13.41
C LEU A 190 -3.22 -0.66 14.89
N ALA A 191 -4.46 -0.77 15.34
CA ALA A 191 -4.83 -1.15 16.71
C ALA A 191 -6.16 -1.89 16.69
N ILE A 192 -6.47 -2.64 17.75
CA ILE A 192 -7.77 -3.29 17.91
C ILE A 192 -8.66 -2.44 18.81
N GLU A 193 -9.92 -2.26 18.42
CA GLU A 193 -10.94 -1.64 19.27
C GLU A 193 -11.41 -2.64 20.33
N ALA A 194 -11.19 -2.33 21.60
CA ALA A 194 -11.46 -3.25 22.72
C ALA A 194 -12.94 -3.69 22.85
N GLU A 195 -13.89 -2.86 22.41
CA GLU A 195 -15.32 -3.17 22.54
C GLU A 195 -15.85 -4.06 21.41
N THR A 196 -15.31 -3.91 20.19
CA THR A 196 -15.87 -4.55 18.98
C THR A 196 -14.93 -5.57 18.34
N GLY A 197 -13.65 -5.58 18.72
CA GLY A 197 -12.62 -6.37 18.05
C GLY A 197 -12.31 -5.89 16.63
N ASN A 198 -12.80 -4.71 16.21
CA ASN A 198 -12.53 -4.18 14.88
C ASN A 198 -11.12 -3.60 14.78
N LEU A 199 -10.56 -3.65 13.58
CA LEU A 199 -9.26 -3.10 13.27
C LEU A 199 -9.38 -1.59 13.03
N LEU A 200 -8.73 -0.81 13.88
CA LEU A 200 -8.58 0.64 13.75
C LEU A 200 -7.44 0.94 12.77
N GLN A 201 -7.79 1.31 11.54
CA GLN A 201 -6.83 1.52 10.46
C GLN A 201 -6.53 3.01 10.32
N THR A 202 -5.40 3.45 10.89
CA THR A 202 -4.98 4.86 10.85
C THR A 202 -4.06 5.10 9.67
N ARG A 203 -4.44 6.04 8.79
CA ARG A 203 -3.66 6.43 7.62
C ARG A 203 -3.58 7.94 7.44
N PRO A 204 -2.47 8.45 6.87
CA PRO A 204 -2.41 9.81 6.37
C PRO A 204 -3.24 9.96 5.08
N ALA A 205 -4.02 11.03 5.03
CA ALA A 205 -4.74 11.51 3.87
C ALA A 205 -4.27 12.94 3.51
N PHE A 206 -4.61 13.42 2.31
CA PHE A 206 -4.29 14.78 1.85
C PHE A 206 -2.80 15.14 1.96
N GLY A 207 -1.92 14.23 1.53
CA GLY A 207 -0.47 14.43 1.56
C GLY A 207 0.15 14.40 2.97
N GLY A 208 -0.55 13.85 3.96
CA GLY A 208 -0.08 13.75 5.34
C GLY A 208 -0.67 14.79 6.30
N ASN A 209 -1.48 15.73 5.79
CA ASN A 209 -2.05 16.80 6.62
C ASN A 209 -3.21 16.35 7.51
N ILE A 210 -3.86 15.23 7.19
CA ILE A 210 -5.00 14.70 7.94
C ILE A 210 -4.69 13.24 8.27
N MET A 211 -4.79 12.89 9.55
CA MET A 211 -4.78 11.49 10.00
C MET A 211 -6.23 11.03 10.11
N ALA A 212 -6.57 9.97 9.39
CA ALA A 212 -7.90 9.37 9.42
C ALA A 212 -7.80 7.95 9.98
N THR A 213 -8.62 7.64 10.98
CA THR A 213 -8.83 6.28 11.48
C THR A 213 -10.12 5.75 10.84
N ILE A 214 -9.98 4.69 10.07
CA ILE A 214 -11.05 4.08 9.27
C ILE A 214 -11.30 2.68 9.82
N VAL A 215 -12.56 2.27 9.86
CA VAL A 215 -12.99 0.98 10.40
C VAL A 215 -13.96 0.31 9.44
N THR A 216 -13.73 -0.98 9.19
CA THR A 216 -14.63 -1.83 8.39
C THR A 216 -15.52 -2.63 9.33
N ALA A 217 -16.60 -2.00 9.82
CA ALA A 217 -17.41 -2.56 10.90
C ALA A 217 -18.26 -3.78 10.49
N ASN A 218 -18.81 -3.79 9.27
CA ASN A 218 -19.85 -4.75 8.86
C ASN A 218 -19.42 -5.78 7.81
N HIS A 219 -18.15 -5.74 7.40
CA HIS A 219 -17.61 -6.60 6.33
C HIS A 219 -16.34 -7.31 6.82
N ARG A 220 -16.09 -8.49 6.27
CA ARG A 220 -14.92 -9.32 6.55
C ARG A 220 -14.38 -9.91 5.24
N PRO A 221 -13.06 -10.13 5.13
CA PRO A 221 -11.99 -9.75 6.07
C PRO A 221 -11.77 -8.24 6.16
N GLN A 222 -11.27 -7.74 7.29
CA GLN A 222 -10.82 -6.35 7.40
C GLN A 222 -9.45 -6.21 6.74
N MET A 223 -9.35 -5.46 5.64
CA MET A 223 -8.12 -5.41 4.86
C MET A 223 -7.37 -4.09 5.02
N ALA A 224 -6.05 -4.16 5.18
CA ALA A 224 -5.18 -2.98 5.18
C ALA A 224 -3.89 -3.24 4.40
N THR A 225 -3.47 -2.25 3.60
CA THR A 225 -2.07 -2.17 3.18
C THR A 225 -1.31 -1.24 4.12
N VAL A 226 -0.11 -1.63 4.55
CA VAL A 226 0.67 -0.91 5.56
C VAL A 226 1.92 -0.33 4.92
N ARG A 227 2.23 0.92 5.26
CA ARG A 227 3.41 1.61 4.77
C ARG A 227 4.68 0.92 5.27
N HIS A 228 5.61 0.69 4.35
CA HIS A 228 6.91 0.11 4.67
C HIS A 228 7.71 0.99 5.64
N LYS A 229 8.45 0.36 6.56
CA LYS A 229 9.27 0.94 7.62
C LYS A 229 8.51 1.71 8.70
N VAL A 230 7.19 1.53 8.80
CA VAL A 230 6.41 2.13 9.90
C VAL A 230 6.34 1.22 11.11
N MET A 231 6.22 -0.09 10.89
CA MET A 231 6.20 -1.09 11.95
C MET A 231 7.60 -1.67 12.17
N ASN A 232 7.82 -2.28 13.34
CA ASN A 232 9.07 -2.93 13.66
C ASN A 232 8.90 -4.46 13.56
N PRO A 233 9.86 -5.18 12.99
CA PRO A 233 9.84 -6.64 13.02
C PRO A 233 10.15 -7.15 14.44
N ILE A 234 9.67 -8.34 14.77
CA ILE A 234 10.12 -9.03 15.98
C ILE A 234 11.50 -9.65 15.77
N PRO A 235 12.30 -9.83 16.83
CA PRO A 235 13.56 -10.58 16.74
C PRO A 235 13.31 -11.99 16.24
N ARG A 236 14.19 -12.47 15.35
CA ARG A 236 14.15 -13.85 14.87
C ARG A 236 14.34 -14.82 16.04
N ASP A 237 13.44 -15.78 16.16
CA ASP A 237 13.49 -16.84 17.15
C ASP A 237 13.36 -18.20 16.46
N ASP A 238 14.50 -18.89 16.29
CA ASP A 238 14.56 -20.21 15.66
C ASP A 238 13.97 -21.34 16.54
N THR A 239 13.55 -21.04 17.78
CA THR A 239 12.92 -22.03 18.67
C THR A 239 11.41 -22.16 18.45
N ARG A 240 10.79 -21.25 17.69
CA ARG A 240 9.37 -21.31 17.37
C ARG A 240 9.06 -22.46 16.42
N SER A 241 7.95 -23.14 16.69
CA SER A 241 7.36 -24.13 15.79
C SER A 241 6.00 -23.63 15.31
N GLY A 242 5.73 -23.76 14.02
CA GLY A 242 4.46 -23.38 13.40
C GLY A 242 3.93 -24.46 12.47
N ILE A 243 2.68 -24.29 12.03
CA ILE A 243 2.01 -25.23 11.12
C ILE A 243 2.21 -24.75 9.69
N ILE A 244 2.75 -25.62 8.82
CA ILE A 244 2.86 -25.36 7.39
C ILE A 244 1.69 -26.01 6.67
N ILE A 245 0.91 -25.23 5.95
CA ILE A 245 -0.20 -25.69 5.11
C ILE A 245 0.17 -25.43 3.66
N GLN A 246 0.26 -26.50 2.86
CA GLN A 246 0.43 -26.40 1.42
C GLN A 246 -0.93 -26.48 0.74
N GLU A 247 -1.26 -25.47 -0.05
CA GLU A 247 -2.51 -25.39 -0.81
C GLU A 247 -2.22 -25.39 -2.30
N GLN A 248 -3.04 -26.13 -3.05
CA GLN A 248 -2.99 -26.18 -4.50
C GLN A 248 -4.19 -25.46 -5.06
N ILE A 249 -3.95 -24.53 -5.98
CA ILE A 249 -4.98 -23.68 -6.58
C ILE A 249 -4.96 -23.91 -8.08
N ASN A 250 -6.13 -24.03 -8.70
CA ASN A 250 -6.21 -24.13 -10.15
C ASN A 250 -6.05 -22.74 -10.76
N PHE A 251 -4.96 -22.51 -11.49
CA PHE A 251 -4.67 -21.23 -12.16
C PHE A 251 -5.25 -21.07 -13.56
N GLU A 252 -6.15 -21.96 -13.99
CA GLU A 252 -6.92 -21.76 -15.23
C GLU A 252 -7.74 -20.46 -15.12
N LEU A 253 -7.42 -19.50 -15.98
CA LEU A 253 -8.16 -18.24 -16.15
C LEU A 253 -8.97 -18.35 -17.43
N ASP A 254 -10.26 -17.98 -17.36
CA ASP A 254 -11.14 -17.97 -18.54
C ASP A 254 -10.67 -16.99 -19.62
N ASP A 255 -10.00 -15.91 -19.23
CA ASP A 255 -9.42 -14.89 -20.12
C ASP A 255 -7.97 -14.59 -19.73
N GLU A 256 -7.03 -14.79 -20.66
CA GLU A 256 -5.62 -14.44 -20.48
C GLU A 256 -5.39 -12.96 -20.83
N VAL A 257 -5.49 -12.09 -19.83
CA VAL A 257 -5.42 -10.62 -20.02
C VAL A 257 -3.97 -10.08 -20.00
N SER A 258 -3.05 -10.79 -19.34
CA SER A 258 -1.66 -10.35 -19.12
C SER A 258 -0.67 -11.50 -19.40
N THR A 259 0.47 -11.19 -20.04
CA THR A 259 1.56 -12.16 -20.25
C THR A 259 2.88 -11.56 -19.81
N TRP A 260 3.66 -12.34 -19.06
CA TRP A 260 5.02 -11.93 -18.69
C TRP A 260 5.96 -12.14 -19.88
N LEU A 261 6.60 -11.07 -20.34
CA LEU A 261 7.55 -11.12 -21.47
C LEU A 261 9.01 -11.12 -21.01
N GLY A 262 9.31 -10.45 -19.89
CA GLY A 262 10.67 -10.27 -19.40
C GLY A 262 10.76 -9.23 -18.29
N PHE A 263 11.93 -9.17 -17.65
CA PHE A 263 12.27 -8.15 -16.65
C PHE A 263 13.59 -7.49 -17.03
N GLU A 264 13.55 -6.18 -17.28
CA GLU A 264 14.76 -5.38 -17.49
C GLU A 264 15.20 -4.77 -16.16
N LYS A 265 16.22 -5.38 -15.55
CA LYS A 265 16.86 -4.80 -14.36
C LYS A 265 17.71 -3.60 -14.80
N GLU A 266 17.41 -2.42 -14.25
CA GLU A 266 18.30 -1.26 -14.43
C GLU A 266 19.72 -1.63 -13.97
N LYS A 267 20.69 -1.49 -14.86
CA LYS A 267 22.13 -1.67 -14.58
C LYS A 267 22.68 -0.42 -13.92
N THR A 268 22.16 -0.05 -12.77
CA THR A 268 22.76 1.00 -11.94
C THR A 268 23.51 0.31 -10.81
N ASN A 269 24.81 0.57 -10.69
CA ASN A 269 25.65 0.16 -9.54
C ASN A 269 25.24 0.87 -8.23
N LEU A 270 24.06 1.50 -8.22
CA LEU A 270 23.57 2.32 -7.13
C LEU A 270 22.61 1.50 -6.28
N ILE A 271 22.84 1.52 -4.98
CA ILE A 271 22.00 0.89 -3.96
C ILE A 271 20.55 1.38 -4.14
N ASN A 272 19.58 0.47 -4.01
CA ASN A 272 18.17 0.82 -4.12
C ASN A 272 17.79 1.84 -3.03
N ILE A 273 17.33 3.03 -3.43
CA ILE A 273 17.04 4.13 -2.49
C ILE A 273 15.98 3.78 -1.44
N THR A 274 15.08 2.82 -1.70
CA THR A 274 14.07 2.38 -0.72
C THR A 274 14.66 1.59 0.44
N GLU A 275 15.70 0.79 0.17
CA GLU A 275 16.32 -0.12 1.14
C GLU A 275 17.53 0.51 1.84
N ALA A 276 18.08 1.59 1.29
CA ALA A 276 19.27 2.23 1.83
C ALA A 276 19.05 2.81 3.25
N ASN A 277 20.00 2.55 4.14
CA ASN A 277 20.06 3.13 5.48
C ASN A 277 20.52 4.60 5.48
N VAL A 278 21.29 4.98 4.45
CA VAL A 278 21.75 6.36 4.24
C VAL A 278 21.39 6.76 2.82
N ILE A 279 20.77 7.92 2.66
CA ILE A 279 20.44 8.47 1.34
C ILE A 279 21.04 9.85 1.21
N VAL A 280 21.83 10.05 0.16
CA VAL A 280 22.39 11.35 -0.19
C VAL A 280 21.65 11.86 -1.41
N SER A 281 20.84 12.89 -1.23
CA SER A 281 19.86 13.34 -2.22
C SER A 281 20.20 14.70 -2.82
N GLY A 282 20.20 14.73 -4.15
CA GLY A 282 20.52 15.90 -4.94
C GLY A 282 19.33 16.69 -5.47
N GLY A 283 19.41 18.01 -5.33
CA GLY A 283 18.40 18.95 -5.83
C GLY A 283 18.83 19.78 -7.04
N ARG A 284 17.95 20.71 -7.43
CA ARG A 284 18.24 21.72 -8.45
C ARG A 284 19.50 22.55 -8.15
N GLY A 285 19.89 22.67 -6.89
CA GLY A 285 21.09 23.41 -6.47
C GLY A 285 22.39 22.91 -7.09
N ILE A 286 22.43 21.67 -7.59
CA ILE A 286 23.61 21.04 -8.21
C ILE A 286 23.96 21.63 -9.58
N LYS A 287 22.97 22.24 -10.26
CA LYS A 287 23.07 22.94 -11.56
C LYS A 287 23.45 22.11 -12.79
N ASP A 288 24.19 21.00 -12.64
CA ASP A 288 24.69 20.19 -13.76
C ASP A 288 24.76 18.70 -13.39
N ALA A 289 24.47 17.81 -14.34
CA ALA A 289 24.60 16.36 -14.18
C ALA A 289 26.01 15.92 -13.77
N LYS A 290 27.06 16.60 -14.26
CA LYS A 290 28.46 16.26 -13.89
C LYS A 290 28.75 16.38 -12.40
N ASN A 291 28.03 17.27 -11.72
CA ASN A 291 28.21 17.51 -10.30
C ASN A 291 27.52 16.45 -9.43
N PHE A 292 26.67 15.58 -10.00
CA PHE A 292 26.14 14.41 -9.28
C PHE A 292 27.24 13.42 -8.88
N ALA A 293 28.38 13.42 -9.56
CA ALA A 293 29.55 12.63 -9.15
C ALA A 293 30.00 12.93 -7.71
N MET A 294 29.84 14.17 -7.24
CA MET A 294 30.15 14.53 -5.85
C MET A 294 29.17 13.90 -4.85
N ILE A 295 27.92 13.70 -5.27
CA ILE A 295 26.88 13.07 -4.45
C ILE A 295 27.08 11.56 -4.42
N GLU A 296 27.41 10.97 -5.56
CA GLU A 296 27.82 9.57 -5.68
C GLU A 296 29.02 9.27 -4.78
N GLU A 297 30.06 10.10 -4.81
CA GLU A 297 31.25 9.92 -3.98
C GLU A 297 30.94 9.98 -2.47
N LEU A 298 30.05 10.90 -2.06
CA LEU A 298 29.61 11.01 -0.67
C LEU A 298 28.73 9.80 -0.27
N ALA A 299 27.84 9.36 -1.16
CA ALA A 299 27.00 8.19 -0.93
C ALA A 299 27.85 6.92 -0.79
N GLU A 300 28.82 6.72 -1.68
CA GLU A 300 29.77 5.61 -1.61
C GLU A 300 30.59 5.65 -0.32
N ALA A 301 31.11 6.81 0.08
CA ALA A 301 31.84 6.98 1.33
C ALA A 301 31.01 6.61 2.57
N LEU A 302 29.68 6.80 2.50
CA LEU A 302 28.73 6.46 3.55
C LEU A 302 28.13 5.05 3.42
N GLY A 303 28.37 4.34 2.31
CA GLY A 303 27.69 3.08 2.00
C GLY A 303 26.18 3.27 1.78
N GLY A 304 25.78 4.45 1.30
CA GLY A 304 24.40 4.85 1.07
C GLY A 304 24.02 4.89 -0.40
N ALA A 305 22.74 5.18 -0.66
CA ALA A 305 22.21 5.36 -2.00
C ALA A 305 22.14 6.84 -2.40
N VAL A 306 22.17 7.09 -3.72
CA VAL A 306 21.97 8.42 -4.29
C VAL A 306 20.49 8.63 -4.56
N GLY A 307 19.92 9.68 -3.99
CA GLY A 307 18.55 10.12 -4.28
C GLY A 307 18.53 11.43 -5.08
N ALA A 308 17.35 11.81 -5.54
CA ALA A 308 17.16 13.06 -6.28
C ALA A 308 15.78 13.67 -6.06
N SER A 309 15.71 15.00 -6.13
CA SER A 309 14.43 15.69 -6.24
C SER A 309 13.88 15.59 -7.66
N ARG A 310 12.55 15.73 -7.82
CA ARG A 310 11.92 15.80 -9.14
C ARG A 310 12.56 16.84 -10.08
N ALA A 311 13.00 17.98 -9.56
CA ALA A 311 13.63 19.02 -10.37
C ALA A 311 14.96 18.57 -11.02
N ALA A 312 15.67 17.59 -10.43
CA ALA A 312 16.88 17.03 -11.01
C ALA A 312 16.57 15.94 -12.06
N VAL A 313 15.47 15.20 -11.87
CA VAL A 313 14.98 14.20 -12.82
C VAL A 313 14.39 14.87 -14.06
N ASP A 314 13.55 15.90 -13.87
CA ASP A 314 12.96 16.70 -14.95
C ASP A 314 14.06 17.43 -15.78
N ALA A 315 15.24 17.65 -15.20
CA ALA A 315 16.41 18.20 -15.88
C ALA A 315 17.31 17.13 -16.53
N GLU A 316 16.88 15.86 -16.52
CA GLU A 316 17.59 14.70 -17.09
C GLU A 316 18.99 14.46 -16.50
N TRP A 317 19.24 14.91 -15.26
CA TRP A 317 20.53 14.71 -14.60
C TRP A 317 20.69 13.32 -13.99
N ILE A 318 19.57 12.70 -13.62
CA ILE A 318 19.54 11.39 -12.98
C ILE A 318 18.22 10.68 -13.32
N PRO A 319 18.20 9.34 -13.45
CA PRO A 319 16.99 8.60 -13.79
C PRO A 319 15.86 8.76 -12.76
N TYR A 320 14.63 8.55 -13.22
CA TYR A 320 13.43 8.60 -12.38
C TYR A 320 13.46 7.61 -11.20
N SER A 321 14.20 6.51 -11.32
CA SER A 321 14.34 5.50 -10.25
C SER A 321 14.98 6.04 -8.96
N HIS A 322 15.65 7.19 -9.03
CA HIS A 322 16.25 7.92 -7.91
C HIS A 322 15.35 9.03 -7.34
N GLN A 323 14.18 9.28 -7.93
CA GLN A 323 13.29 10.34 -7.48
C GLN A 323 12.72 10.04 -6.10
N VAL A 324 12.91 10.98 -5.16
CA VAL A 324 12.29 10.96 -3.83
C VAL A 324 11.15 11.99 -3.79
N GLY A 325 10.01 11.59 -3.24
CA GLY A 325 8.86 12.46 -3.05
C GLY A 325 7.52 11.76 -3.25
N GLN A 326 6.42 12.51 -3.18
CA GLN A 326 5.04 12.02 -3.32
C GLN A 326 4.79 11.29 -4.63
N THR A 327 5.36 11.80 -5.73
CA THR A 327 5.29 11.18 -7.07
C THR A 327 6.47 10.28 -7.35
N GLY A 328 7.42 10.13 -6.43
CA GLY A 328 8.59 9.27 -6.56
C GLY A 328 8.53 8.10 -5.59
N LYS A 329 9.70 7.66 -5.12
CA LYS A 329 9.80 6.69 -4.04
C LYS A 329 9.69 7.39 -2.68
N THR A 330 8.96 6.77 -1.76
CA THR A 330 8.98 7.12 -0.34
C THR A 330 10.09 6.33 0.33
N VAL A 331 10.94 7.01 1.10
CA VAL A 331 12.12 6.45 1.72
C VAL A 331 12.14 6.75 3.21
N LYS A 332 12.64 5.81 4.00
CA LYS A 332 12.89 5.97 5.43
C LYS A 332 14.30 5.47 5.75
N PRO A 333 15.34 6.26 5.43
CA PRO A 333 16.69 5.97 5.87
C PRO A 333 16.90 6.43 7.32
N ASN A 334 17.92 5.89 7.96
CA ASN A 334 18.39 6.36 9.26
C ASN A 334 18.99 7.77 9.11
N ILE A 335 19.66 8.04 7.98
CA ILE A 335 20.24 9.35 7.68
C ILE A 335 19.82 9.78 6.27
N TYR A 336 19.18 10.94 6.16
CA TYR A 336 18.86 11.59 4.89
C TYR A 336 19.67 12.89 4.75
N ILE A 337 20.53 12.97 3.74
CA ILE A 337 21.30 14.18 3.44
C ILE A 337 20.69 14.86 2.22
N SER A 338 20.11 16.04 2.42
CA SER A 338 19.55 16.87 1.36
C SER A 338 20.55 17.94 0.91
N ILE A 339 20.91 17.91 -0.38
CA ILE A 339 21.93 18.79 -0.96
C ILE A 339 21.28 19.68 -2.02
N GLY A 340 21.18 20.98 -1.75
CA GLY A 340 20.64 21.94 -2.71
C GLY A 340 19.16 21.70 -3.05
N ILE A 341 18.39 21.15 -2.11
CA ILE A 341 16.95 20.90 -2.21
C ILE A 341 16.21 21.97 -1.40
N SER A 342 15.19 22.60 -1.99
CA SER A 342 14.42 23.65 -1.31
C SER A 342 13.50 23.12 -0.21
N GLY A 343 13.07 21.86 -0.28
CA GLY A 343 12.14 21.26 0.68
C GLY A 343 10.68 21.53 0.37
N ALA A 344 10.28 21.46 -0.91
CA ALA A 344 8.87 21.52 -1.28
C ALA A 344 8.09 20.36 -0.62
N ILE A 345 6.81 20.58 -0.30
CA ILE A 345 5.95 19.59 0.39
C ILE A 345 5.94 18.24 -0.34
N GLN A 346 5.97 18.27 -1.68
CA GLN A 346 6.01 17.06 -2.51
C GLN A 346 7.29 16.24 -2.29
N HIS A 347 8.43 16.90 -2.05
CA HIS A 347 9.69 16.21 -1.73
C HIS A 347 9.66 15.68 -0.29
N LEU A 348 9.26 16.54 0.66
CA LEU A 348 9.17 16.19 2.09
C LEU A 348 8.24 15.01 2.35
N ALA A 349 7.14 14.88 1.60
CA ALA A 349 6.22 13.75 1.72
C ALA A 349 6.89 12.39 1.50
N GLY A 350 8.01 12.34 0.75
CA GLY A 350 8.74 11.11 0.50
C GLY A 350 9.92 10.84 1.43
N MET A 351 10.31 11.78 2.31
CA MET A 351 11.51 11.65 3.16
C MET A 351 11.37 12.14 4.60
N SER A 352 10.24 12.75 4.95
CA SER A 352 9.95 13.28 6.30
C SER A 352 9.94 12.21 7.39
N SER A 353 9.83 10.94 7.03
CA SER A 353 9.92 9.81 7.96
C SER A 353 11.35 9.38 8.30
N ALA A 354 12.39 9.96 7.68
CA ALA A 354 13.78 9.66 7.98
C ALA A 354 14.11 9.97 9.45
N ASP A 355 14.96 9.15 10.07
CA ASP A 355 15.26 9.31 11.51
C ASP A 355 16.14 10.53 11.81
N TYR A 356 17.01 10.91 10.86
CA TYR A 356 17.87 12.08 10.97
C TYR A 356 18.07 12.76 9.61
N ILE A 357 17.72 14.04 9.53
CA ILE A 357 17.73 14.83 8.30
C ILE A 357 18.83 15.90 8.37
N ILE A 358 19.78 15.82 7.45
CA ILE A 358 20.85 16.81 7.27
C ILE A 358 20.54 17.64 6.02
N ALA A 359 20.58 18.95 6.12
CA ALA A 359 20.33 19.85 4.99
C ALA A 359 21.54 20.75 4.71
N ILE A 360 21.97 20.78 3.45
CA ILE A 360 23.02 21.65 2.93
C ILE A 360 22.38 22.53 1.86
N ASN A 361 22.24 23.82 2.15
CA ASN A 361 21.67 24.78 1.21
C ASN A 361 22.36 26.14 1.34
N LYS A 362 22.44 26.88 0.23
CA LYS A 362 23.00 28.24 0.22
C LYS A 362 22.01 29.26 0.79
N ASP A 363 20.71 29.01 0.60
CA ASP A 363 19.63 29.88 1.04
C ASP A 363 19.22 29.53 2.49
N PRO A 364 19.49 30.40 3.48
CA PRO A 364 19.13 30.15 4.89
C PRO A 364 17.63 30.06 5.13
N ASP A 365 16.80 30.62 4.24
CA ASP A 365 15.34 30.64 4.37
C ASP A 365 14.66 29.44 3.69
N ALA A 366 15.44 28.48 3.19
CA ALA A 366 14.93 27.30 2.50
C ALA A 366 14.00 26.47 3.42
N PRO A 367 12.78 26.11 2.97
CA PRO A 367 11.83 25.31 3.76
C PRO A 367 12.38 24.00 4.32
N ILE A 368 13.37 23.39 3.66
CA ILE A 368 14.04 22.18 4.13
C ILE A 368 14.62 22.32 5.55
N PHE A 369 15.09 23.51 5.93
CA PHE A 369 15.64 23.75 7.27
C PHE A 369 14.60 23.68 8.39
N LYS A 370 13.30 23.77 8.07
CA LYS A 370 12.23 23.61 9.05
C LYS A 370 12.05 22.16 9.50
N VAL A 371 12.50 21.21 8.69
CA VAL A 371 12.36 19.77 8.94
C VAL A 371 13.72 19.09 9.18
N ALA A 372 14.83 19.80 8.92
CA ALA A 372 16.17 19.27 9.12
C ALA A 372 16.59 19.31 10.60
N ASP A 373 17.15 18.19 11.08
CA ASP A 373 17.78 18.11 12.41
C ASP A 373 19.12 18.84 12.43
N LEU A 374 19.84 18.85 11.30
CA LEU A 374 21.10 19.57 11.13
C LEU A 374 21.10 20.37 9.83
N GLY A 375 21.22 21.70 9.95
CA GLY A 375 21.32 22.60 8.80
C GLY A 375 22.72 23.20 8.64
N ILE A 376 23.28 23.11 7.43
CA ILE A 376 24.50 23.80 7.02
C ILE A 376 24.14 24.82 5.95
N VAL A 377 24.28 26.10 6.30
CA VAL A 377 24.14 27.20 5.34
C VAL A 377 25.49 27.45 4.68
N GLY A 378 25.60 27.14 3.39
CA GLY A 378 26.87 27.27 2.67
C GLY A 378 26.80 26.82 1.22
N ASP A 379 27.89 27.03 0.50
CA ASP A 379 28.02 26.52 -0.86
C ASP A 379 28.27 25.00 -0.84
N LEU A 380 27.40 24.23 -1.48
CA LEU A 380 27.51 22.78 -1.58
C LEU A 380 28.84 22.34 -2.22
N PHE A 381 29.41 23.14 -3.14
CA PHE A 381 30.68 22.80 -3.81
C PHE A 381 31.89 22.90 -2.88
N GLU A 382 31.79 23.67 -1.80
CA GLU A 382 32.84 23.76 -0.78
C GLU A 382 32.63 22.79 0.37
N VAL A 383 31.36 22.57 0.74
CA VAL A 383 30.98 21.74 1.89
C VAL A 383 31.16 20.26 1.57
N LEU A 384 30.69 19.79 0.40
CA LEU A 384 30.71 18.37 0.06
C LEU A 384 32.12 17.77 0.04
N PRO A 385 33.14 18.36 -0.63
CA PRO A 385 34.47 17.76 -0.66
C PRO A 385 35.12 17.68 0.72
N LYS A 386 34.90 18.70 1.57
CA LYS A 386 35.41 18.71 2.96
C LYS A 386 34.75 17.62 3.80
N LEU A 387 33.43 17.47 3.66
CA LEU A 387 32.66 16.46 4.37
C LEU A 387 33.06 15.05 3.92
N THR A 388 33.11 14.79 2.61
CA THR A 388 33.53 13.49 2.04
C THR A 388 34.94 13.12 2.49
N LYS A 389 35.91 14.06 2.43
CA LYS A 389 37.27 13.82 2.91
C LYS A 389 37.29 13.43 4.38
N ARG A 390 36.56 14.17 5.23
CA ARG A 390 36.53 13.89 6.67
C ARG A 390 35.86 12.56 7.01
N ILE A 391 34.81 12.19 6.28
CA ILE A 391 34.14 10.89 6.44
C ILE A 391 35.08 9.75 6.04
N LYS A 392 35.78 9.88 4.91
CA LYS A 392 36.78 8.89 4.46
C LYS A 392 37.89 8.73 5.50
N GLU A 393 38.40 9.81 6.08
CA GLU A 393 39.42 9.75 7.15
C GLU A 393 38.95 9.07 8.44
N LEU A 394 37.65 9.16 8.77
CA LEU A 394 37.07 8.58 9.99
C LEU A 394 36.62 7.12 9.83
N ARG A 395 36.50 6.64 8.60
CA ARG A 395 36.10 5.26 8.26
C ARG A 395 37.27 4.33 7.93
N VAL A 396 38.49 4.88 7.81
CA VAL A 396 39.75 4.11 7.89
C VAL A 396 40.06 3.88 9.36
#